data_AF-A0A0C9YZ66-F1
#
_entry.id   AF-A0A0C9YZ66-F1
#
_cell.length_a   1.000
_cell.length_b   1.000
_cell.length_c   1.000
_cell.angle_alpha   90.00
_cell.angle_beta   90.00
_cell.angle_gamma   90.00
#
_symmetry.space_group_name_H-M   'P 1'
#
loop_
_entity.id
_entity.type
_entity.pdbx_description
1 polymer ?
#
loop_
_entity_poly.entity_id
_entity_poly.type
_entity_poly.pdbx_seq_one_letter_code
_entity_poly.pdbx_strand_id
1 'polypeptide(L)'
;DCRDRRDRIELQINHWDAQMPRLVKAYLDFHSCSSDNGFSVEEHPEAFVMPENRSPDIITEIELVDIFSRRKASLMARPHHTFPNENLIYHGYLGCSPVYLTVAISLRTLTIFRQVCHACPCFSIHAQCKTLCHLHNVRQFHVVICSVLTPLQMPYCPYLFQQLTQAFDMYLEIIHRVDQKIRVALNRSA
;
A
#
# COMPACT_ATOMS: atom_id res chain seq x y z
N ASP A 1 -12.96 -23.78 14.63
CA ASP A 1 -12.01 -23.70 15.75
C ASP A 1 -11.58 -22.24 15.92
N CYS A 2 -11.76 -21.66 17.10
CA CYS A 2 -11.59 -20.22 17.34
C CYS A 2 -10.18 -19.84 17.81
N ARG A 3 -9.35 -20.82 18.20
CA ARG A 3 -7.98 -20.61 18.71
C ARG A 3 -7.03 -20.23 17.58
N ASP A 4 -7.03 -21.00 16.49
CA ASP A 4 -6.21 -20.77 15.29
C ASP A 4 -6.42 -19.38 14.66
N ARG A 5 -7.63 -18.82 14.68
CA ARG A 5 -7.88 -17.47 14.16
C ARG A 5 -7.28 -16.37 15.04
N ARG A 6 -7.36 -16.50 16.36
CA ARG A 6 -6.80 -15.49 17.28
C ARG A 6 -5.28 -15.48 17.18
N ASP A 7 -4.68 -16.66 17.18
CA ASP A 7 -3.23 -16.83 17.11
C ASP A 7 -2.66 -16.22 15.81
N ARG A 8 -3.37 -16.40 14.67
CA ARG A 8 -2.98 -15.77 13.39
C ARG A 8 -3.06 -14.24 13.42
N ILE A 9 -4.08 -13.68 14.05
CA ILE A 9 -4.24 -12.22 14.17
C ILE A 9 -3.14 -11.65 15.06
N GLU A 10 -2.88 -12.28 16.20
CA GLU A 10 -1.82 -11.86 17.13
C GLU A 10 -0.43 -11.92 16.46
N LEU A 11 -0.15 -13.01 15.74
CA LEU A 11 1.09 -13.14 14.98
C LEU A 11 1.22 -12.04 13.91
N GLN A 12 0.13 -11.72 13.21
CA GLN A 12 0.12 -10.65 12.22
C GLN A 12 0.39 -9.27 12.85
N ILE A 13 -0.21 -8.98 14.00
CA ILE A 13 0.03 -7.76 14.77
C ILE A 13 1.51 -7.68 15.18
N ASN A 14 2.04 -8.75 15.76
CA ASN A 14 3.45 -8.82 16.17
C ASN A 14 4.41 -8.56 15.00
N HIS A 15 4.11 -9.10 13.82
CA HIS A 15 4.90 -8.85 12.62
C HIS A 15 4.82 -7.41 12.12
N TRP A 16 3.66 -6.75 12.25
CA TRP A 16 3.53 -5.33 11.93
C TRP A 16 4.26 -4.46 12.94
N ASP A 17 4.14 -4.74 14.23
CA ASP A 17 4.80 -3.98 15.28
C ASP A 17 6.33 -4.05 15.17
N ALA A 18 6.87 -5.23 14.82
CA ALA A 18 8.30 -5.41 14.61
C ALA A 18 8.88 -4.54 13.48
N GLN A 19 8.10 -4.31 12.41
CA GLN A 19 8.57 -3.51 11.26
C GLN A 19 8.18 -2.03 11.34
N MET A 20 7.18 -1.68 12.15
CA MET A 20 6.58 -0.33 12.18
C MET A 20 7.59 0.81 12.40
N PRO A 21 8.59 0.73 13.30
CA PRO A 21 9.58 1.79 13.46
C PRO A 21 10.35 2.10 12.17
N ARG A 22 10.61 1.07 11.35
CA ARG A 22 11.28 1.21 10.05
C ARG A 22 10.35 1.73 8.98
N LEU A 23 9.08 1.30 8.97
CA LEU A 23 8.08 1.83 8.03
C LEU A 23 7.87 3.33 8.21
N VAL A 24 7.78 3.79 9.47
CA VAL A 24 7.70 5.23 9.80
C VAL A 24 8.92 5.98 9.28
N LYS A 25 10.12 5.42 9.44
CA LYS A 25 11.35 6.04 8.93
C LYS A 25 11.34 6.10 7.40
N ALA A 26 11.07 4.97 6.73
CA ALA A 26 11.00 4.89 5.28
C ALA A 26 9.95 5.84 4.70
N TYR A 27 8.82 6.04 5.39
CA TYR A 27 7.79 6.98 4.97
C TYR A 27 8.26 8.43 5.03
N LEU A 28 9.00 8.81 6.08
CA LEU A 28 9.62 10.13 6.19
C LEU A 28 10.67 10.35 5.10
N ASP A 29 11.52 9.35 4.87
CA ASP A 29 12.55 9.38 3.82
C ASP A 29 11.89 9.55 2.44
N PHE A 30 10.85 8.78 2.14
CA PHE A 30 10.05 8.88 0.92
C PHE A 30 9.48 10.29 0.70
N HIS A 31 8.90 10.90 1.74
CA HIS A 31 8.35 12.25 1.65
C HIS A 31 9.41 13.33 1.50
N SER A 32 10.59 13.15 2.09
CA SER A 32 11.71 14.09 1.91
C SER A 32 12.22 14.11 0.47
N CYS A 33 12.25 12.96 -0.21
CA CYS A 33 12.62 12.86 -1.63
C CYS A 33 11.50 13.32 -2.58
N SER A 34 10.24 13.14 -2.19
CA SER A 34 9.08 13.49 -3.03
C SER A 34 8.77 15.00 -3.06
N SER A 35 9.35 15.79 -2.14
CA SER A 35 9.08 17.22 -2.04
C SER A 35 9.66 18.06 -3.18
N ASP A 36 10.55 17.49 -4.01
CA ASP A 36 11.21 18.20 -5.11
C ASP A 36 10.55 17.98 -6.49
N ASN A 37 9.70 16.95 -6.65
CA ASN A 37 9.00 16.68 -7.91
C ASN A 37 7.53 16.36 -7.66
N GLY A 38 6.65 17.29 -8.03
CA GLY A 38 5.21 17.09 -8.04
C GLY A 38 4.83 15.87 -8.88
N PHE A 39 4.55 14.75 -8.20
CA PHE A 39 3.90 13.55 -8.74
C PHE A 39 4.41 13.04 -10.10
N SER A 40 5.72 12.83 -10.24
CA SER A 40 6.26 12.11 -11.40
C SER A 40 6.33 10.62 -11.10
N VAL A 41 5.36 9.86 -11.63
CA VAL A 41 5.56 8.44 -11.93
C VAL A 41 6.32 8.40 -13.24
N GLU A 42 7.63 8.59 -13.18
CA GLU A 42 8.51 8.17 -14.26
C GLU A 42 9.54 7.21 -13.67
N GLU A 43 9.33 5.92 -13.93
CA GLU A 43 10.37 4.91 -13.83
C GLU A 43 11.43 5.24 -14.89
N HIS A 44 12.34 6.15 -14.58
CA HIS A 44 13.64 6.17 -15.25
C HIS A 44 14.61 5.32 -14.42
N PRO A 45 15.19 4.26 -15.00
CA PRO A 45 16.24 3.50 -14.33
C PRO A 45 17.49 4.36 -14.32
N GLU A 46 17.61 5.26 -13.33
CA GLU A 46 18.90 5.86 -13.04
C GLU A 46 19.85 4.73 -12.65
N ALA A 47 20.81 4.48 -13.53
CA ALA A 47 21.80 3.44 -13.43
C ALA A 47 22.69 3.68 -12.19
N PHE A 48 22.25 3.17 -11.05
CA PHE A 48 23.13 2.99 -9.90
C PHE A 48 24.10 1.87 -10.22
N VAL A 49 25.37 2.24 -10.42
CA VAL A 49 26.50 1.32 -10.52
C VAL A 49 26.58 0.52 -9.21
N MET A 50 26.16 -0.75 -9.27
CA MET A 50 26.23 -1.67 -8.13
C MET A 50 27.67 -2.10 -7.88
N PRO A 51 28.15 -2.17 -6.62
CA PRO A 51 29.34 -2.94 -6.31
C PRO A 51 29.09 -4.43 -6.59
N GLU A 52 30.00 -5.02 -7.35
CA GLU A 52 29.89 -6.24 -8.17
C GLU A 52 29.61 -7.59 -7.45
N ASN A 53 29.15 -7.62 -6.19
CA ASN A 53 29.23 -8.89 -5.43
C ASN A 53 28.02 -9.28 -4.54
N ARG A 54 26.82 -8.79 -4.84
CA ARG A 54 25.58 -9.39 -4.32
C ARG A 54 24.53 -9.44 -5.42
N SER A 55 23.95 -10.60 -5.66
CA SER A 55 22.71 -10.69 -6.44
C SER A 55 21.69 -9.77 -5.77
N PRO A 56 21.09 -8.79 -6.46
CA PRO A 56 20.08 -7.96 -5.86
C PRO A 56 18.90 -8.85 -5.49
N ASP A 57 18.48 -8.83 -4.23
CA ASP A 57 17.21 -9.44 -3.85
C ASP A 57 16.12 -8.70 -4.64
N ILE A 58 15.30 -9.43 -5.39
CA ILE A 58 14.20 -8.86 -6.19
C ILE A 58 12.91 -9.32 -5.54
N ILE A 59 12.03 -8.37 -5.23
CA ILE A 59 10.67 -8.72 -4.83
C ILE A 59 9.85 -8.87 -6.11
N THR A 60 9.57 -10.11 -6.51
CA THR A 60 8.97 -10.44 -7.80
C THR A 60 7.45 -10.54 -7.76
N GLU A 61 6.81 -10.21 -8.89
CA GLU A 61 5.39 -10.47 -9.17
C GLU A 61 4.34 -9.84 -8.22
N ILE A 62 4.67 -8.70 -7.60
CA ILE A 62 3.72 -7.98 -6.76
C ILE A 62 2.70 -7.26 -7.64
N GLU A 63 1.42 -7.36 -7.29
CA GLU A 63 0.38 -6.53 -7.89
C GLU A 63 0.42 -5.13 -7.28
N LEU A 64 0.85 -4.15 -8.08
CA LEU A 64 0.86 -2.74 -7.72
C LEU A 64 -0.45 -2.08 -8.14
N VAL A 65 -1.16 -1.53 -7.16
CA VAL A 65 -2.42 -0.82 -7.34
C VAL A 65 -2.18 0.66 -7.06
N ASP A 66 -2.34 1.49 -8.07
CA ASP A 66 -2.28 2.95 -7.97
C ASP A 66 -3.53 3.55 -8.58
N ILE A 67 -3.92 4.78 -8.24
CA ILE A 67 -5.20 5.38 -8.63
C ILE A 67 -5.48 5.37 -10.14
N PHE A 68 -4.43 5.41 -10.97
CA PHE A 68 -4.55 5.39 -12.43
C PHE A 68 -4.24 4.03 -13.07
N SER A 69 -3.52 3.14 -12.38
CA SER A 69 -3.01 1.91 -13.00
C SER A 69 -2.96 0.72 -12.05
N ARG A 70 -3.15 -0.46 -12.61
CA ARG A 70 -2.98 -1.75 -11.94
C ARG A 70 -2.04 -2.60 -12.77
N ARG A 71 -0.88 -2.96 -12.23
CA ARG A 71 0.14 -3.75 -12.94
C ARG A 71 0.85 -4.73 -12.02
N LYS A 72 1.34 -5.85 -12.59
CA LYS A 72 2.32 -6.69 -11.90
C LYS A 72 3.71 -6.13 -12.17
N ALA A 73 4.53 -6.04 -11.13
CA ALA A 73 5.90 -5.55 -11.25
C ALA A 73 6.84 -6.32 -10.33
N SER A 74 8.12 -6.25 -10.67
CA SER A 74 9.21 -6.72 -9.81
C SER A 74 10.03 -5.51 -9.38
N LEU A 75 10.26 -5.37 -8.07
CA LEU A 75 10.96 -4.23 -7.50
C LEU A 75 12.33 -4.66 -6.99
N MET A 76 13.34 -3.84 -7.28
CA MET A 76 14.68 -4.04 -6.75
C MET A 76 14.69 -3.80 -5.24
N ALA A 77 15.19 -4.76 -4.46
CA ALA A 77 15.39 -4.56 -3.03
C ALA A 77 16.67 -3.79 -2.77
N ARG A 78 16.60 -2.84 -1.85
CA ARG A 78 17.82 -2.16 -1.37
C ARG A 78 18.53 -2.99 -0.31
N PRO A 79 19.87 -3.01 -0.31
CA PRO A 79 20.66 -3.79 0.64
C PRO A 79 20.53 -3.35 2.10
N HIS A 80 19.99 -2.16 2.36
CA HIS A 80 19.78 -1.62 3.71
C HIS A 80 18.37 -1.86 4.25
N HIS A 81 17.42 -2.26 3.40
CA HIS A 81 16.05 -2.56 3.81
C HIS A 81 15.99 -3.96 4.38
N THR A 82 15.49 -4.08 5.61
CA THR A 82 15.36 -5.36 6.30
C THR A 82 14.00 -6.00 6.02
N PHE A 83 12.96 -5.16 5.85
CA PHE A 83 11.61 -5.64 5.61
C PHE A 83 11.15 -5.38 4.17
N PRO A 84 10.39 -6.30 3.55
CA PRO A 84 9.85 -6.09 2.21
C PRO A 84 8.96 -4.83 2.09
N ASN A 85 8.17 -4.52 3.13
CA ASN A 85 7.35 -3.30 3.18
C ASN A 85 8.17 -2.01 3.28
N GLU A 86 9.36 -2.04 3.89
CA GLU A 86 10.29 -0.91 3.91
C GLU A 86 10.72 -0.56 2.47
N ASN A 87 11.00 -1.61 1.69
CA ASN A 87 11.34 -1.45 0.28
C ASN A 87 10.15 -0.98 -0.57
N LEU A 88 8.94 -1.46 -0.29
CA LEU A 88 7.74 -0.97 -0.97
C LEU A 88 7.51 0.52 -0.72
N ILE A 89 7.64 0.98 0.53
CA ILE A 89 7.42 2.39 0.89
C ILE A 89 8.42 3.28 0.17
N TYR A 90 9.67 2.83 0.06
CA TYR A 90 10.68 3.53 -0.73
C TYR A 90 10.26 3.74 -2.20
N HIS A 91 9.60 2.74 -2.80
CA HIS A 91 9.02 2.82 -4.15
C HIS A 91 7.65 3.51 -4.20
N GLY A 92 7.16 4.04 -3.08
CA GLY A 92 5.87 4.74 -3.01
C GLY A 92 4.64 3.83 -2.87
N TYR A 93 4.83 2.57 -2.44
CA TYR A 93 3.77 1.58 -2.25
C TYR A 93 3.74 1.05 -0.81
N LEU A 94 2.60 0.55 -0.37
CA LEU A 94 2.45 -0.11 0.92
C LEU A 94 1.80 -1.47 0.74
N GLY A 95 2.41 -2.51 1.31
CA GLY A 95 1.88 -3.86 1.26
C GLY A 95 0.66 -4.03 2.16
N CYS A 96 -0.21 -4.97 1.79
CA CYS A 96 -1.42 -5.29 2.54
C CYS A 96 -1.18 -6.36 3.63
N SER A 97 0.05 -6.88 3.72
CA SER A 97 0.45 -7.96 4.63
C SER A 97 1.87 -7.71 5.12
N PRO A 98 2.20 -8.07 6.38
CA PRO A 98 3.53 -7.83 6.94
C PRO A 98 4.60 -8.79 6.40
N VAL A 99 4.19 -9.95 5.89
CA VAL A 99 5.08 -11.06 5.50
C VAL A 99 4.89 -11.46 4.03
N TYR A 100 3.65 -11.63 3.58
CA TYR A 100 3.34 -12.13 2.23
C TYR A 100 2.81 -11.02 1.33
N LEU A 101 3.70 -10.42 0.53
CA LEU A 101 3.37 -9.30 -0.35
C LEU A 101 2.78 -9.78 -1.68
N THR A 102 1.47 -9.96 -1.73
CA THR A 102 0.75 -10.24 -2.99
C THR A 102 0.30 -8.97 -3.68
N VAL A 103 -0.14 -7.97 -2.90
CA VAL A 103 -0.69 -6.70 -3.38
C VAL A 103 -0.08 -5.56 -2.58
N ALA A 104 0.32 -4.51 -3.29
CA ALA A 104 0.74 -3.26 -2.70
C ALA A 104 -0.05 -2.10 -3.30
N ILE A 105 -0.47 -1.17 -2.44
CA ILE A 105 -1.27 -0.01 -2.81
C ILE A 105 -0.40 1.23 -2.74
N SER A 106 -0.47 2.09 -3.74
CA SER A 106 0.35 3.30 -3.78
C SER A 106 -0.01 4.21 -2.60
N LEU A 107 1.02 4.79 -1.97
CA LEU A 107 0.85 5.78 -0.92
C LEU A 107 0.01 6.96 -1.43
N ARG A 108 0.19 7.34 -2.70
CA ARG A 108 -0.66 8.33 -3.39
C ARG A 108 -2.15 7.99 -3.31
N THR A 109 -2.53 6.74 -3.62
CA THR A 109 -3.94 6.32 -3.56
C THR A 109 -4.49 6.39 -2.14
N LEU A 110 -3.70 5.98 -1.16
CA LEU A 110 -4.08 6.01 0.26
C LEU A 110 -4.22 7.45 0.78
N THR A 111 -3.31 8.34 0.38
CA THR A 111 -3.38 9.77 0.71
C THR A 111 -4.60 10.44 0.09
N ILE A 112 -4.89 10.18 -1.19
CA ILE A 112 -6.08 10.70 -1.87
C ILE A 112 -7.34 10.19 -1.16
N PHE A 113 -7.41 8.89 -0.88
CA PHE A 113 -8.57 8.33 -0.19
C PHE A 113 -8.79 8.97 1.19
N ARG A 114 -7.73 9.17 1.97
CA ARG A 114 -7.79 9.91 3.24
C ARG A 114 -8.34 11.32 3.06
N GLN A 115 -7.87 12.06 2.05
CA GLN A 115 -8.37 13.41 1.75
C GLN A 115 -9.86 13.41 1.35
N VAL A 116 -10.29 12.43 0.56
CA VAL A 116 -11.70 12.28 0.19
C VAL A 116 -12.56 11.99 1.41
N CYS A 117 -12.12 11.12 2.33
CA CYS A 117 -12.85 10.87 3.58
C CYS A 117 -12.93 12.12 4.47
N HIS A 118 -11.90 12.98 4.47
CA HIS A 118 -11.95 14.27 5.17
C HIS A 118 -12.96 15.24 4.54
N ALA A 119 -13.05 15.29 3.22
CA ALA A 119 -13.99 16.14 2.51
C ALA A 119 -15.44 15.62 2.55
N CYS A 120 -15.62 14.30 2.53
CA CYS A 120 -16.91 13.62 2.53
C CYS A 120 -16.86 12.38 3.46
N PRO A 121 -17.30 12.51 4.72
CA PRO A 121 -17.32 11.39 5.68
C PRO A 121 -18.18 10.21 5.24
N CYS A 122 -19.16 10.44 4.37
CA CYS A 122 -20.01 9.40 3.80
C CYS A 122 -19.32 8.54 2.73
N PHE A 123 -18.12 8.95 2.28
CA PHE A 123 -17.38 8.22 1.26
C PHE A 123 -16.69 6.99 1.88
N SER A 124 -17.31 5.84 1.67
CA SER A 124 -16.86 4.57 2.24
C SER A 124 -15.68 3.95 1.48
N ILE A 125 -14.94 3.09 2.17
CA ILE A 125 -13.90 2.26 1.55
C ILE A 125 -14.44 1.33 0.46
N HIS A 126 -15.72 0.93 0.57
CA HIS A 126 -16.43 0.20 -0.48
C HIS A 126 -16.60 1.04 -1.75
N ALA A 127 -16.95 2.32 -1.59
CA ALA A 127 -17.04 3.26 -2.71
C ALA A 127 -15.67 3.47 -3.36
N GLN A 128 -14.60 3.64 -2.56
CA GLN A 128 -13.23 3.73 -3.08
C GLN A 128 -12.80 2.47 -3.86
N CYS A 129 -13.07 1.28 -3.32
CA CYS A 129 -12.77 0.03 -4.00
C CYS A 129 -13.49 -0.06 -5.35
N LYS A 130 -14.77 0.34 -5.41
CA LYS A 130 -15.52 0.42 -6.68
C LYS A 130 -14.91 1.42 -7.64
N THR A 131 -14.51 2.60 -7.17
CA THR A 131 -13.83 3.61 -7.97
C THR A 131 -12.56 3.05 -8.61
N LEU A 132 -11.70 2.37 -7.83
CA LEU A 132 -10.49 1.73 -8.35
C LEU A 132 -10.82 0.63 -9.38
N CYS A 133 -11.81 -0.23 -9.10
CA CYS A 133 -12.25 -1.24 -10.07
C CYS A 133 -12.72 -0.60 -11.40
N HIS A 134 -13.40 0.54 -11.33
CA HIS A 134 -13.89 1.27 -12.49
C HIS A 134 -12.74 1.91 -13.28
N LEU A 135 -11.82 2.59 -12.59
CA LEU A 135 -10.67 3.28 -13.21
C LEU A 135 -9.70 2.31 -13.86
N HIS A 136 -9.45 1.14 -13.27
CA HIS A 136 -8.53 0.15 -13.82
C HIS A 136 -9.13 -0.71 -14.94
N ASN A 137 -10.37 -0.42 -15.35
CA ASN A 137 -11.11 -1.25 -16.30
C ASN A 137 -10.98 -2.73 -15.93
N VAL A 138 -11.20 -3.11 -14.66
CA VAL A 138 -11.10 -4.50 -14.20
C VAL A 138 -12.24 -5.32 -14.81
N ARG A 139 -12.18 -5.54 -16.12
CA ARG A 139 -12.77 -6.66 -16.82
C ARG A 139 -11.85 -7.84 -16.57
N GLN A 140 -11.76 -8.30 -15.32
CA GLN A 140 -11.30 -9.66 -15.11
C GLN A 140 -12.35 -10.56 -15.77
N PHE A 141 -11.91 -11.20 -16.84
CA PHE A 141 -12.59 -12.34 -17.45
C PHE A 141 -13.06 -13.30 -16.35
N HIS A 142 -14.30 -13.77 -16.51
CA HIS A 142 -14.95 -14.88 -15.82
C HIS A 142 -15.79 -14.59 -14.55
N VAL A 143 -16.94 -13.95 -14.76
CA VAL A 143 -18.23 -14.63 -14.47
C VAL A 143 -19.11 -14.46 -15.71
N VAL A 144 -19.08 -15.47 -16.58
CA VAL A 144 -20.21 -15.78 -17.45
C VAL A 144 -21.32 -16.31 -16.52
N ILE A 145 -22.57 -16.00 -16.85
CA ILE A 145 -23.81 -16.24 -16.08
C ILE A 145 -24.17 -15.12 -15.09
N CYS A 146 -24.51 -13.97 -15.64
CA CYS A 146 -25.72 -13.24 -15.23
C CYS A 146 -26.27 -12.52 -16.46
N SER A 147 -26.58 -13.31 -17.48
CA SER A 147 -27.36 -12.86 -18.62
C SER A 147 -28.76 -12.51 -18.11
N VAL A 148 -29.22 -11.32 -18.46
CA VAL A 148 -30.61 -10.84 -18.41
C VAL A 148 -31.13 -10.45 -17.00
N LEU A 149 -31.02 -9.16 -16.64
CA LEU A 149 -31.93 -8.33 -15.79
C LEU A 149 -31.30 -7.34 -14.78
N THR A 150 -30.01 -6.99 -14.83
CA THR A 150 -29.51 -5.84 -14.04
C THR A 150 -28.42 -5.03 -14.77
N PRO A 151 -28.68 -3.77 -15.18
CA PRO A 151 -27.68 -2.92 -15.86
C PRO A 151 -26.61 -2.29 -14.94
N LEU A 152 -26.53 -2.68 -13.66
CA LEU A 152 -25.83 -1.88 -12.63
C LEU A 152 -24.82 -2.64 -11.76
N GLN A 153 -24.60 -3.94 -11.97
CA GLN A 153 -23.71 -4.71 -11.11
C GLN A 153 -22.29 -4.80 -11.71
N MET A 154 -21.47 -3.77 -11.48
CA MET A 154 -20.03 -3.83 -11.72
C MET A 154 -19.39 -4.94 -10.86
N PRO A 155 -18.40 -5.70 -11.36
CA PRO A 155 -17.70 -6.71 -10.57
C PRO A 155 -16.98 -6.07 -9.38
N TYR A 156 -17.64 -6.10 -8.22
CA TYR A 156 -17.02 -5.85 -6.93
C TYR A 156 -16.00 -6.96 -6.68
N CYS A 157 -14.75 -6.60 -6.35
CA CYS A 157 -13.69 -7.54 -6.04
C CYS A 157 -13.51 -7.60 -4.50
N PRO A 158 -14.07 -8.61 -3.80
CA PRO A 158 -13.98 -8.70 -2.34
C PRO A 158 -12.52 -8.78 -1.86
N TYR A 159 -11.66 -9.36 -2.69
CA TYR A 159 -10.22 -9.44 -2.44
C TYR A 159 -9.60 -8.04 -2.36
N LEU A 160 -9.79 -7.19 -3.38
CA LEU A 160 -9.24 -5.82 -3.38
C LEU A 160 -9.79 -4.99 -2.22
N PHE A 161 -11.05 -5.18 -1.85
CA PHE A 161 -11.65 -4.52 -0.69
C PHE A 161 -10.87 -4.87 0.59
N GLN A 162 -10.62 -6.15 0.85
CA GLN A 162 -9.87 -6.58 2.04
C GLN A 162 -8.43 -6.04 2.02
N GLN A 163 -7.76 -6.09 0.87
CA GLN A 163 -6.40 -5.57 0.70
C GLN A 163 -6.35 -4.05 0.95
N LEU A 164 -7.32 -3.30 0.42
CA LEU A 164 -7.44 -1.86 0.63
C LEU A 164 -7.67 -1.50 2.10
N THR A 165 -8.55 -2.22 2.80
CA THR A 165 -8.76 -2.03 4.23
C THR A 165 -7.48 -2.26 5.01
N GLN A 166 -6.80 -3.39 4.77
CA GLN A 166 -5.57 -3.74 5.47
C GLN A 166 -4.47 -2.70 5.25
N ALA A 167 -4.22 -2.29 4.00
CA ALA A 167 -3.21 -1.27 3.70
C ALA A 167 -3.59 0.11 4.28
N PHE A 168 -4.87 0.48 4.25
CA PHE A 168 -5.32 1.76 4.76
C PHE A 168 -5.19 1.88 6.27
N ASP A 169 -5.55 0.82 7.02
CA ASP A 169 -5.36 0.76 8.47
C ASP A 169 -3.88 0.94 8.85
N MET A 170 -2.98 0.24 8.15
CA MET A 170 -1.54 0.37 8.38
C MET A 170 -1.00 1.73 7.98
N TYR A 171 -1.51 2.32 6.90
CA TYR A 171 -1.17 3.69 6.50
C TYR A 171 -1.57 4.70 7.57
N LEU A 172 -2.78 4.61 8.12
CA LEU A 172 -3.22 5.49 9.20
C LEU A 172 -2.34 5.35 10.45
N GLU A 173 -1.91 4.14 10.80
CA GLU A 173 -0.99 3.90 11.91
C GLU A 173 0.39 4.53 11.67
N ILE A 174 0.92 4.45 10.44
CA ILE A 174 2.17 5.13 10.06
C ILE A 174 2.03 6.64 10.24
N ILE A 175 0.96 7.25 9.69
CA ILE A 175 0.70 8.68 9.82
C ILE A 175 0.57 9.09 11.29
N HIS A 176 -0.15 8.30 12.09
CA HIS A 176 -0.32 8.56 13.52
C HIS A 176 1.02 8.61 14.25
N ARG A 177 1.91 7.64 14.01
CA ARG A 177 3.26 7.62 14.61
C ARG A 177 4.16 8.73 14.11
N VAL A 178 4.01 9.14 12.84
CA VAL A 178 4.70 10.33 12.29
C VAL A 178 4.25 11.59 13.02
N ASP A 179 2.94 11.79 13.18
CA ASP A 179 2.38 12.94 13.90
C ASP A 179 2.86 12.99 15.35
N GLN A 180 2.93 11.83 16.02
CA GLN A 180 3.50 11.73 17.37
C GLN A 180 4.97 12.20 17.39
N LYS A 181 5.80 11.72 16.45
CA LYS A 181 7.20 12.15 16.35
C LYS A 181 7.34 13.64 16.08
N ILE A 182 6.51 14.20 15.21
CA ILE A 182 6.50 15.64 14.91
C ILE A 182 6.13 16.45 16.17
N ARG A 183 5.11 16.02 16.93
CA ARG A 183 4.72 16.70 18.18
C ARG A 183 5.85 16.70 19.20
N VAL A 184 6.55 15.57 19.36
CA VAL A 184 7.73 15.46 20.23
C VAL A 184 8.84 16.39 19.75
N ALA A 185 9.16 16.40 18.46
CA ALA A 185 10.20 17.26 17.90
C ALA A 185 9.90 18.77 18.04
N LEU A 186 8.62 19.15 18.01
CA LEU A 186 8.16 20.52 18.19
C LEU A 186 7.96 20.92 19.67
N ASN A 187 8.33 20.07 20.63
CA ASN A 187 8.09 20.26 22.07
C ASN A 187 6.61 20.54 22.41
N ARG A 188 5.65 20.01 21.63
CA ARG A 188 4.21 20.19 21.84
C ARG A 188 3.58 19.06 22.65
N SER A 189 4.37 18.41 23.51
CA SER A 189 3.91 17.36 24.43
C SER A 189 3.08 17.99 25.55
N ALA A 190 1.76 18.02 25.37
CA ALA A 190 0.78 18.21 26.44
C ALA A 190 -0.03 16.92 26.59
#